data_AF-A0A9P6GL07-F1
#
_entry.id   AF-A0A9P6GL07-F1
#
_cell.length_a   1.000
_cell.length_b   1.000
_cell.length_c   1.000
_cell.angle_alpha   90.00
_cell.angle_beta   90.00
_cell.angle_gamma   90.00
#
_symmetry.space_group_name_H-M   'P 1'
#
loop_
_entity.id
_entity.type
_entity.pdbx_description
1 polymer ?
#
loop_
_entity_poly.entity_id
_entity_poly.type
_entity_poly.pdbx_seq_one_letter_code
_entity_poly.pdbx_strand_id
1 'polypeptide(L)'
;MLALSYLSAILVAVAPIVSANFDLNVAIGDVATIFPWPDQIGIWVLTDGDDPKCEDLAENGVIAGWDERNDLSHGREGMRCVPGSHCGYYHPDDHPWPSVELLEMHFTNNPLHHFTIYKDRGYTAPDGFTWLWPMYGVDGNTYGACHTDTRKNWDCNLNDDKLKLHGRRKFRCLTSITAKEINDAKRQGGKKAGDFEEYRNPDYPFFEVLSHNGTAIPTVRRLLGRVEVACQLNMRWR
;
A
#
# COMPACT_ATOMS: atom_id res chain seq x y z
N MET A 1 -9.32 8.50 69.89
CA MET A 1 -8.70 9.10 68.70
C MET A 1 -8.21 7.97 67.81
N LEU A 2 -8.99 7.59 66.79
CA LEU A 2 -8.59 6.61 65.78
C LEU A 2 -8.45 7.39 64.46
N ALA A 3 -7.21 7.59 64.03
CA ALA A 3 -6.90 8.23 62.76
C ALA A 3 -6.99 7.17 61.65
N LEU A 4 -8.02 7.25 60.81
CA LEU A 4 -8.09 6.51 59.55
C LEU A 4 -7.16 7.18 58.54
N SER A 5 -5.99 6.59 58.32
CA SER A 5 -5.09 6.96 57.23
C SER A 5 -5.63 6.40 55.91
N TYR A 6 -6.16 7.26 55.05
CA TYR A 6 -6.56 6.94 53.68
C TYR A 6 -5.30 6.74 52.81
N LEU A 7 -5.03 5.50 52.41
CA LEU A 7 -4.08 5.18 51.34
C LEU A 7 -4.75 5.44 49.99
N SER A 8 -4.51 6.62 49.42
CA SER A 8 -4.87 6.92 48.02
C SER A 8 -3.97 6.10 47.09
N ALA A 9 -4.43 4.93 46.66
CA ALA A 9 -3.80 4.20 45.58
C ALA A 9 -4.07 4.93 44.25
N ILE A 10 -3.10 5.74 43.81
CA ILE A 10 -3.12 6.34 42.48
C ILE A 10 -2.78 5.23 41.49
N LEU A 11 -3.80 4.62 40.89
CA LEU A 11 -3.68 3.78 39.71
C LEU A 11 -3.36 4.70 38.52
N VAL A 12 -2.07 4.94 38.29
CA VAL A 12 -1.60 5.51 37.03
C VAL A 12 -1.77 4.43 35.97
N ALA A 13 -2.90 4.45 35.27
CA ALA A 13 -3.06 3.66 34.05
C ALA A 13 -2.05 4.18 33.02
N VAL A 14 -0.92 3.49 32.91
CA VAL A 14 0.03 3.69 31.80
C VAL A 14 -0.65 3.11 30.57
N ALA A 15 -1.53 3.89 29.93
CA ALA A 15 -2.02 3.55 28.61
C ALA A 15 -0.80 3.51 27.68
N PRO A 16 -0.58 2.42 26.93
CA PRO A 16 0.51 2.39 25.96
C PRO A 16 0.29 3.52 24.94
N ILE A 17 1.15 4.55 25.00
CA ILE A 17 1.16 5.68 24.06
C ILE A 17 1.87 5.28 22.75
N VAL A 18 1.74 4.02 22.35
CA VAL A 18 2.16 3.59 21.03
C VAL A 18 0.90 3.58 20.19
N SER A 19 0.44 4.77 19.81
CA SER A 19 -0.41 4.89 18.64
C SER A 19 0.52 4.60 17.47
N ALA A 20 0.37 3.44 16.83
CA ALA A 20 0.81 3.37 15.45
C ALA A 20 -0.03 4.36 14.63
N ASN A 21 0.49 4.76 13.51
CA ASN A 21 -0.28 5.50 12.52
C ASN A 21 0.34 5.25 11.18
N PHE A 22 -0.51 5.05 10.18
CA PHE A 22 -0.07 5.04 8.80
C PHE A 22 -0.71 6.19 8.06
N ASP A 23 0.00 6.65 7.04
CA ASP A 23 -0.48 7.68 6.14
C ASP A 23 -0.84 7.06 4.80
N LEU A 24 -2.00 7.44 4.31
CA LEU A 24 -2.50 7.08 2.98
C LEU A 24 -2.06 8.15 2.01
N ASN A 25 -1.21 7.77 1.06
CA ASN A 25 -0.70 8.65 0.04
C ASN A 25 -1.20 8.18 -1.32
N VAL A 26 -1.46 9.14 -2.19
CA VAL A 26 -1.52 8.88 -3.63
C VAL A 26 -0.18 9.26 -4.22
N ALA A 27 0.30 8.49 -5.18
CA ALA A 27 1.51 8.80 -5.93
C ALA A 27 1.22 8.69 -7.42
N ILE A 28 1.71 9.67 -8.17
CA ILE A 28 1.71 9.66 -9.63
C ILE A 28 3.15 9.73 -10.08
N GLY A 29 3.49 9.04 -11.15
CA GLY A 29 4.85 9.06 -11.61
C GLY A 29 5.02 8.64 -13.05
N ASP A 30 6.29 8.74 -13.46
CA ASP A 30 6.77 8.32 -14.75
C ASP A 30 7.63 7.07 -14.58
N VAL A 31 7.43 6.12 -15.48
CA VAL A 31 8.30 4.96 -15.59
C VAL A 31 8.97 4.95 -16.94
N ALA A 32 10.30 4.85 -16.90
CA ALA A 32 11.13 4.76 -18.08
C ALA A 32 10.81 3.46 -18.82
N THR A 33 10.37 3.61 -20.06
CA THR A 33 10.12 2.50 -20.96
C THR A 33 11.27 2.38 -21.98
N ILE A 34 11.25 1.31 -22.79
CA ILE A 34 12.14 1.19 -23.95
C ILE A 34 11.76 2.17 -25.08
N PHE A 35 10.62 2.83 -24.97
CA PHE A 35 10.13 3.83 -25.90
C PHE A 35 10.55 5.24 -25.46
N PRO A 36 10.58 6.21 -26.37
CA PRO A 36 11.01 7.58 -26.06
C PRO A 36 10.05 8.34 -25.12
N TRP A 37 8.90 7.76 -24.76
CA TRP A 37 7.91 8.38 -23.89
C TRP A 37 7.75 7.54 -22.61
N PRO A 38 7.79 8.15 -21.41
CA PRO A 38 7.52 7.44 -20.17
C PRO A 38 6.05 7.04 -20.10
N ASP A 39 5.79 5.90 -19.46
CA ASP A 39 4.42 5.51 -19.07
C ASP A 39 4.08 6.17 -17.74
N GLN A 40 2.86 6.70 -17.64
CA GLN A 40 2.37 7.28 -16.40
C GLN A 40 1.76 6.19 -15.51
N ILE A 41 2.12 6.19 -14.24
CA ILE A 41 1.53 5.33 -13.22
C ILE A 41 0.84 6.16 -12.14
N GLY A 42 -0.24 5.62 -11.58
CA GLY A 42 -0.95 6.19 -10.45
C GLY A 42 -1.28 5.08 -9.45
N ILE A 43 -0.81 5.24 -8.22
CA ILE A 43 -0.91 4.21 -7.17
C ILE A 43 -1.23 4.82 -5.82
N TRP A 44 -1.86 4.04 -4.95
CA TRP A 44 -1.90 4.31 -3.53
C TRP A 44 -0.73 3.64 -2.81
N VAL A 45 -0.13 4.32 -1.85
CA VAL A 45 0.96 3.79 -1.03
C VAL A 45 0.77 4.16 0.44
N LEU A 46 1.24 3.26 1.30
CA LEU A 46 1.21 3.42 2.74
C LEU A 46 2.59 3.75 3.27
N THR A 47 2.65 4.71 4.18
CA THR A 47 3.90 5.12 4.82
C THR A 47 3.72 5.25 6.32
N ASP A 48 4.73 4.84 7.08
CA ASP A 48 4.81 5.15 8.51
C ASP A 48 5.49 6.51 8.71
N GLY A 49 4.89 7.37 9.54
CA GLY A 49 5.52 8.63 9.96
C GLY A 49 5.40 9.81 8.98
N ASP A 50 6.00 10.94 9.38
CA ASP A 50 5.74 12.25 8.77
C ASP A 50 6.55 12.61 7.53
N ASP A 51 7.54 11.79 7.18
CA ASP A 51 8.54 12.07 6.15
C ASP A 51 9.00 10.76 5.49
N PRO A 52 8.18 10.17 4.60
CA PRO A 52 8.52 8.92 3.96
C PRO A 52 9.70 9.09 3.02
N LYS A 53 10.67 8.19 3.13
CA LYS A 53 11.79 8.14 2.19
C LYS A 53 11.52 7.11 1.10
N CYS A 54 12.24 7.24 -0.01
CA CYS A 54 12.18 6.27 -1.10
C CYS A 54 12.40 4.83 -0.63
N GLU A 55 13.37 4.65 0.26
CA GLU A 55 13.76 3.34 0.76
C GLU A 55 12.66 2.72 1.64
N ASP A 56 11.83 3.55 2.28
CA ASP A 56 10.69 3.10 3.09
C ASP A 56 9.53 2.60 2.21
N LEU A 57 9.40 3.18 1.01
CA LEU A 57 8.39 2.82 0.02
C LEU A 57 8.79 1.55 -0.76
N ALA A 58 10.06 1.43 -1.11
CA ALA A 58 10.60 0.38 -1.97
C ALA A 58 11.55 -0.56 -1.21
N GLU A 59 10.99 -1.63 -0.66
CA GLU A 59 11.80 -2.68 -0.04
C GLU A 59 12.30 -3.64 -1.13
N ASN A 60 13.62 -3.82 -1.23
CA ASN A 60 14.27 -4.62 -2.28
C ASN A 60 13.88 -4.17 -3.71
N GLY A 61 13.61 -2.87 -3.89
CA GLY A 61 13.18 -2.32 -5.19
C GLY A 61 11.71 -2.56 -5.54
N VAL A 62 10.92 -3.17 -4.63
CA VAL A 62 9.50 -3.44 -4.82
C VAL A 62 8.64 -2.50 -3.96
N ILE A 63 7.79 -1.74 -4.62
CA ILE A 63 6.79 -0.89 -3.96
C ILE A 63 5.54 -1.72 -3.65
N ALA A 64 5.10 -1.66 -2.40
CA ALA A 64 3.77 -2.13 -2.02
C ALA A 64 2.76 -1.04 -2.41
N GLY A 65 2.11 -1.23 -3.56
CA GLY A 65 1.13 -0.29 -4.11
C GLY A 65 -0.25 -0.92 -4.30
N TRP A 66 -1.27 -0.08 -4.30
CA TRP A 66 -2.67 -0.46 -4.53
C TRP A 66 -3.31 0.40 -5.61
N ASP A 67 -3.89 -0.26 -6.60
CA ASP A 67 -4.62 0.40 -7.66
C ASP A 67 -6.00 0.85 -7.20
N GLU A 68 -6.54 1.84 -7.90
CA GLU A 68 -7.95 2.18 -7.79
C GLU A 68 -8.83 1.16 -8.48
N ARG A 69 -9.92 0.78 -7.81
CA ARG A 69 -10.91 -0.15 -8.32
C ARG A 69 -12.31 0.34 -8.02
N ASN A 70 -13.23 0.04 -8.94
CA ASN A 70 -14.65 0.27 -8.71
C ASN A 70 -15.28 -0.73 -7.74
N ASP A 71 -14.59 -1.85 -7.48
CA ASP A 71 -15.09 -2.98 -6.69
C ASP A 71 -13.93 -3.75 -6.05
N LEU A 72 -13.99 -3.92 -4.73
CA LEU A 72 -13.02 -4.63 -3.88
C LEU A 72 -13.56 -5.96 -3.33
N SER A 73 -14.71 -6.42 -3.84
CA SER A 73 -15.29 -7.71 -3.49
C SER A 73 -14.44 -8.89 -4.01
N HIS A 74 -14.70 -10.07 -3.45
CA HIS A 74 -14.04 -11.33 -3.83
C HIS A 74 -12.51 -11.33 -3.62
N GLY A 75 -12.03 -10.68 -2.56
CA GLY A 75 -10.60 -10.70 -2.23
C GLY A 75 -9.75 -9.75 -3.08
N ARG A 76 -10.36 -8.85 -3.85
CA ARG A 76 -9.64 -7.91 -4.72
C ARG A 76 -9.04 -6.78 -3.88
N GLU A 77 -7.71 -6.78 -3.82
CA GLU A 77 -6.94 -5.72 -3.17
C GLU A 77 -6.94 -4.44 -4.02
N GLY A 78 -6.99 -3.29 -3.38
CA GLY A 78 -7.06 -1.99 -4.02
C GLY A 78 -7.69 -0.94 -3.13
N MET A 79 -7.93 0.22 -3.73
CA MET A 79 -8.60 1.35 -3.12
C MET A 79 -9.82 1.70 -3.94
N ARG A 80 -10.94 1.99 -3.27
CA ARG A 80 -12.17 2.40 -3.94
C ARG A 80 -12.61 3.75 -3.39
N CYS A 81 -12.45 4.75 -4.24
CA CYS A 81 -13.09 6.05 -4.14
C CYS A 81 -14.43 5.97 -4.88
N VAL A 82 -15.51 6.49 -4.29
CA VAL A 82 -16.81 6.59 -5.00
C VAL A 82 -16.63 7.43 -6.27
N PRO A 83 -17.22 7.05 -7.42
CA PRO A 83 -17.15 7.87 -8.63
C PRO A 83 -17.55 9.34 -8.37
N GLY A 84 -16.72 10.28 -8.82
CA GLY A 84 -16.92 11.71 -8.57
C GLY A 84 -16.39 12.22 -7.23
N SER A 85 -15.85 11.34 -6.37
CA SER A 85 -15.07 11.78 -5.21
C SER A 85 -13.62 12.06 -5.59
N HIS A 86 -13.12 13.23 -5.26
CA HIS A 86 -11.77 13.68 -5.63
C HIS A 86 -10.69 13.13 -4.67
N CYS A 87 -10.85 11.89 -4.19
CA CYS A 87 -9.86 11.27 -3.30
C CYS A 87 -8.75 10.51 -4.02
N GLY A 88 -8.96 10.17 -5.29
CA GLY A 88 -8.08 9.29 -6.01
C GLY A 88 -6.79 9.91 -6.54
N TYR A 89 -5.91 9.07 -7.10
CA TYR A 89 -4.67 9.50 -7.75
C TYR A 89 -4.91 10.25 -9.06
N TYR A 90 -6.10 10.20 -9.67
CA TYR A 90 -6.46 11.12 -10.76
C TYR A 90 -6.64 12.57 -10.29
N HIS A 91 -6.81 12.76 -8.98
CA HIS A 91 -7.00 14.05 -8.32
C HIS A 91 -5.98 14.22 -7.19
N PRO A 92 -4.67 14.17 -7.48
CA PRO A 92 -3.63 14.12 -6.45
C PRO A 92 -3.64 15.38 -5.58
N ASP A 93 -4.02 16.52 -6.14
CA ASP A 93 -3.97 17.80 -5.46
C ASP A 93 -5.23 18.20 -4.71
N ASP A 94 -6.34 17.49 -4.97
CA ASP A 94 -7.62 17.84 -4.40
C ASP A 94 -7.68 17.46 -2.93
N HIS A 95 -8.31 18.33 -2.14
CA HIS A 95 -8.59 18.00 -0.76
C HIS A 95 -9.67 16.91 -0.73
N PRO A 96 -9.42 15.72 -0.14
CA PRO A 96 -10.38 14.63 -0.21
C PRO A 96 -11.71 15.04 0.44
N TRP A 97 -11.65 15.72 1.58
CA TRP A 97 -12.82 16.32 2.21
C TRP A 97 -13.20 17.67 1.60
N PRO A 98 -14.49 18.01 1.42
CA PRO A 98 -15.71 17.27 1.80
C PRO A 98 -16.28 16.34 0.71
N SER A 99 -15.52 16.08 -0.35
CA SER A 99 -16.02 15.36 -1.53
C SER A 99 -16.07 13.83 -1.37
N VAL A 100 -15.25 13.23 -0.48
CA VAL A 100 -15.28 11.78 -0.25
C VAL A 100 -16.56 11.37 0.47
N GLU A 101 -17.42 10.62 -0.21
CA GLU A 101 -18.57 9.95 0.42
C GLU A 101 -18.15 8.68 1.16
N LEU A 102 -17.28 7.89 0.52
CA LEU A 102 -16.74 6.64 1.04
C LEU A 102 -15.35 6.39 0.45
N LEU A 103 -14.45 5.89 1.29
CA LEU A 103 -13.18 5.31 0.87
C LEU A 103 -13.12 3.90 1.45
N GLU A 104 -13.13 2.92 0.56
CA GLU A 104 -12.96 1.50 0.89
C GLU A 104 -11.52 1.08 0.52
N MET A 105 -10.87 0.39 1.44
CA MET A 105 -9.45 0.09 1.40
C MET A 105 -9.29 -1.41 1.63
N HIS A 106 -8.80 -2.14 0.64
CA HIS A 106 -8.52 -3.57 0.77
C HIS A 106 -7.04 -3.79 0.49
N PHE A 107 -6.25 -3.91 1.55
CA PHE A 107 -4.80 -3.99 1.42
C PHE A 107 -4.31 -5.41 1.18
N THR A 108 -4.74 -6.36 2.02
CA THR A 108 -4.25 -7.74 2.00
C THR A 108 -5.34 -8.71 2.44
N ASN A 109 -5.29 -9.95 1.91
CA ASN A 109 -6.17 -11.03 2.36
C ASN A 109 -5.60 -11.84 3.54
N ASN A 110 -4.28 -11.80 3.76
CA ASN A 110 -3.62 -12.57 4.82
C ASN A 110 -2.42 -11.82 5.44
N PRO A 111 -2.52 -11.29 6.67
CA PRO A 111 -3.78 -11.10 7.41
C PRO A 111 -4.77 -10.22 6.64
N LEU A 112 -6.06 -10.33 6.95
CA LEU A 112 -7.08 -9.50 6.32
C LEU A 112 -6.98 -8.05 6.80
N HIS A 113 -6.66 -7.14 5.89
CA HIS A 113 -6.65 -5.70 6.12
C HIS A 113 -7.61 -5.04 5.14
N HIS A 114 -8.89 -5.01 5.51
CA HIS A 114 -9.96 -4.40 4.72
C HIS A 114 -10.74 -3.44 5.61
N PHE A 115 -10.68 -2.15 5.28
CA PHE A 115 -11.28 -1.07 6.04
C PHE A 115 -12.15 -0.19 5.16
N THR A 116 -13.16 0.45 5.76
CA THR A 116 -13.98 1.47 5.09
C THR A 116 -14.14 2.68 6.00
N ILE A 117 -13.97 3.88 5.45
CA ILE A 117 -14.34 5.14 6.09
C ILE A 117 -15.57 5.74 5.37
N TYR A 118 -16.51 6.26 6.14
CA TYR A 118 -17.77 6.82 5.65
C TYR A 118 -17.88 8.29 6.03
N LYS A 119 -18.26 9.15 5.08
CA LYS A 119 -18.41 10.60 5.26
C LYS A 119 -19.25 11.00 6.46
N ASP A 120 -20.39 10.33 6.61
CA ASP A 120 -21.46 10.62 7.56
C ASP A 120 -21.25 10.04 8.96
N ARG A 121 -20.16 9.29 9.17
CA ARG A 121 -19.83 8.65 10.46
C ARG A 121 -18.68 9.32 11.19
N GLY A 122 -18.27 10.50 10.76
CA GLY A 122 -17.20 11.24 11.40
C GLY A 122 -17.60 11.81 12.76
N TYR A 123 -16.60 12.12 13.59
CA TYR A 123 -16.76 12.73 14.89
C TYR A 123 -15.62 13.72 15.17
N THR A 124 -15.84 14.67 16.06
CA THR A 124 -14.80 15.59 16.52
C THR A 124 -13.92 14.90 17.56
N ALA A 125 -12.61 14.93 17.37
CA ALA A 125 -11.63 14.42 18.31
C ALA A 125 -11.68 15.17 19.66
N PRO A 126 -11.11 14.60 20.74
CA PRO A 126 -11.08 15.25 22.05
C PRO A 126 -10.38 16.61 22.08
N ASP A 127 -9.53 16.90 21.09
CA ASP A 127 -8.90 18.20 20.93
C ASP A 127 -9.88 19.31 20.51
N GLY A 128 -11.09 18.95 20.05
CA GLY A 128 -12.13 19.87 19.60
C GLY A 128 -11.93 20.45 18.19
N PHE A 129 -10.85 20.09 17.50
CA PHE A 129 -10.46 20.68 16.21
C PHE A 129 -10.32 19.67 15.09
N THR A 130 -9.94 18.43 15.42
CA THR A 130 -9.69 17.40 14.42
C THR A 130 -10.97 16.63 14.14
N TRP A 131 -11.38 16.56 12.88
CA TRP A 131 -12.48 15.70 12.46
C TRP A 131 -11.95 14.32 12.05
N LEU A 132 -12.47 13.27 12.68
CA LEU A 132 -12.01 11.89 12.53
C LEU A 132 -13.11 11.01 11.93
N TRP A 133 -12.76 10.13 10.99
CA TRP A 133 -13.63 9.08 10.46
C TRP A 133 -13.18 7.72 10.97
N PRO A 134 -14.04 6.95 11.67
CA PRO A 134 -13.69 5.61 12.11
C PRO A 134 -13.37 4.69 10.93
N MET A 135 -12.32 3.88 11.08
CA MET A 135 -11.97 2.81 10.14
C MET A 135 -12.73 1.54 10.48
N TYR A 136 -13.79 1.24 9.73
CA TYR A 136 -14.60 0.04 9.96
C TYR A 136 -14.01 -1.16 9.22
N GLY A 137 -13.76 -2.25 9.94
CA GLY A 137 -13.44 -3.55 9.35
C GLY A 137 -14.67 -4.23 8.75
N VAL A 138 -14.45 -5.31 8.00
CA VAL A 138 -15.53 -6.15 7.43
C VAL A 138 -16.39 -6.83 8.51
N ASP A 139 -15.88 -6.93 9.72
CA ASP A 139 -16.56 -7.47 10.90
C ASP A 139 -17.43 -6.43 11.63
N GLY A 140 -17.44 -5.18 11.15
CA GLY A 140 -18.19 -4.06 11.74
C GLY A 140 -17.48 -3.39 12.92
N ASN A 141 -16.32 -3.87 13.36
CA ASN A 141 -15.53 -3.23 14.42
C ASN A 141 -14.71 -2.06 13.88
N THR A 142 -14.32 -1.14 14.77
CA THR A 142 -13.46 -0.01 14.44
C THR A 142 -12.01 -0.31 14.82
N TYR A 143 -11.08 -0.11 13.88
CA TYR A 143 -9.65 -0.40 14.07
C TYR A 143 -8.79 0.85 14.24
N GLY A 144 -9.43 2.01 14.38
CA GLY A 144 -8.78 3.31 14.40
C GLY A 144 -9.68 4.36 13.78
N ALA A 145 -9.12 5.53 13.51
CA ALA A 145 -9.80 6.58 12.79
C ALA A 145 -8.81 7.39 11.94
N CYS A 146 -9.28 7.88 10.78
CA CYS A 146 -8.48 8.70 9.91
C CYS A 146 -8.95 10.16 9.92
N HIS A 147 -8.04 11.10 9.71
CA HIS A 147 -8.36 12.48 9.35
C HIS A 147 -7.66 12.85 8.05
N THR A 148 -8.13 13.91 7.39
CA THR A 148 -7.45 14.44 6.20
C THR A 148 -6.18 15.17 6.63
N ASP A 149 -5.09 14.96 5.88
CA ASP A 149 -3.87 15.75 6.01
C ASP A 149 -3.17 15.81 4.65
N THR A 150 -3.24 16.96 4.00
CA THR A 150 -2.73 17.15 2.63
C THR A 150 -1.46 18.01 2.58
N ARG A 151 -0.83 18.25 3.73
CA ARG A 151 0.33 19.16 3.88
C ARG A 151 1.66 18.50 3.55
N LYS A 152 1.68 17.18 3.37
CA LYS A 152 2.89 16.38 3.17
C LYS A 152 2.93 15.83 1.76
N ASN A 153 4.02 16.16 1.09
CA ASN A 153 4.37 15.68 -0.23
C ASN A 153 5.77 15.07 -0.15
N TRP A 154 6.07 14.16 -1.06
CA TRP A 154 7.38 13.53 -1.17
C TRP A 154 7.66 13.21 -2.63
N ASP A 155 8.94 13.18 -2.96
CA ASP A 155 9.43 12.79 -4.27
C ASP A 155 10.27 11.54 -4.10
N CYS A 156 10.12 10.60 -5.03
CA CYS A 156 10.92 9.40 -4.99
C CYS A 156 11.45 8.99 -6.36
N ASN A 157 12.78 8.85 -6.45
CA ASN A 157 13.47 8.33 -7.63
C ASN A 157 14.09 6.98 -7.29
N LEU A 158 13.74 5.94 -8.05
CA LEU A 158 14.19 4.57 -7.86
C LEU A 158 14.80 4.02 -9.15
N ASN A 159 15.64 2.99 -9.00
CA ASN A 159 16.22 2.22 -10.10
C ASN A 159 16.96 3.08 -11.13
N ASP A 160 17.89 3.92 -10.67
CA ASP A 160 18.66 4.85 -11.52
C ASP A 160 17.76 5.78 -12.35
N ASP A 161 16.81 6.45 -11.68
CA ASP A 161 15.82 7.37 -12.28
C ASP A 161 14.83 6.73 -13.27
N LYS A 162 14.75 5.40 -13.32
CA LYS A 162 13.78 4.69 -14.17
C LYS A 162 12.36 4.75 -13.62
N LEU A 163 12.19 5.01 -12.33
CA LEU A 163 10.89 5.21 -11.71
C LEU A 163 10.94 6.50 -10.90
N LYS A 164 10.10 7.47 -11.27
CA LYS A 164 9.97 8.75 -10.57
C LYS A 164 8.54 8.86 -10.07
N LEU A 165 8.36 8.98 -8.76
CA LEU A 165 7.07 9.12 -8.10
C LEU A 165 6.99 10.46 -7.40
N HIS A 166 5.86 11.12 -7.55
CA HIS A 166 5.46 12.30 -6.82
C HIS A 166 4.25 11.93 -5.98
N GLY A 167 4.45 11.91 -4.67
CA GLY A 167 3.46 11.47 -3.72
C GLY A 167 2.90 12.60 -2.87
N ARG A 168 1.64 12.45 -2.50
CA ARG A 168 0.93 13.37 -1.62
C ARG A 168 0.06 12.61 -0.63
N ARG A 169 0.17 12.99 0.65
CA ARG A 169 -0.70 12.46 1.68
C ARG A 169 -2.13 12.95 1.46
N LYS A 170 -3.09 12.02 1.61
CA LYS A 170 -4.52 12.30 1.60
C LYS A 170 -5.09 12.18 3.01
N PHE A 171 -4.73 11.12 3.71
CA PHE A 171 -5.23 10.82 5.04
C PHE A 171 -4.11 10.38 5.97
N ARG A 172 -4.29 10.68 7.25
CA ARG A 172 -3.53 10.10 8.35
C ARG A 172 -4.47 9.26 9.19
N CYS A 173 -4.12 7.99 9.38
CA CYS A 173 -4.93 7.03 10.12
C CYS A 173 -4.27 6.67 11.45
N LEU A 174 -4.99 6.91 12.54
CA LEU A 174 -4.59 6.65 13.92
C LEU A 174 -5.11 5.26 14.31
N THR A 175 -4.21 4.28 14.45
CA THR A 175 -4.57 2.86 14.61
C THR A 175 -3.47 2.13 15.38
N SER A 176 -3.66 0.87 15.77
CA SER A 176 -2.54 0.02 16.24
C SER A 176 -1.79 -0.66 15.10
N ILE A 177 -2.28 -0.56 13.86
CA ILE A 177 -1.71 -1.22 12.68
C ILE A 177 -0.75 -0.26 11.97
N THR A 178 0.45 -0.72 11.65
CA THR A 178 1.47 0.09 10.94
C THR A 178 1.38 -0.07 9.42
N ALA A 179 1.88 0.91 8.68
CA ALA A 179 2.06 0.79 7.23
C ALA A 179 3.01 -0.36 6.92
N LYS A 180 4.08 -0.52 7.71
CA LYS A 180 5.04 -1.60 7.56
C LYS A 180 4.38 -2.97 7.63
N GLU A 181 3.54 -3.22 8.63
CA GLU A 181 2.84 -4.51 8.77
C GLU A 181 1.98 -4.81 7.52
N ILE A 182 1.25 -3.82 7.02
CA ILE A 182 0.42 -3.97 5.83
C ILE A 182 1.28 -4.20 4.57
N ASN A 183 2.35 -3.41 4.41
CA ASN A 183 3.28 -3.51 3.28
C ASN A 183 4.00 -4.86 3.27
N ASP A 184 4.47 -5.33 4.42
CA ASP A 184 5.12 -6.64 4.57
C ASP A 184 4.14 -7.76 4.22
N ALA A 185 2.90 -7.70 4.72
CA ALA A 185 1.84 -8.65 4.38
C ALA A 185 1.54 -8.68 2.88
N LYS A 186 1.50 -7.50 2.23
CA LYS A 186 1.29 -7.39 0.78
C LYS A 186 2.43 -8.03 -0.01
N ARG A 187 3.68 -7.81 0.41
CA ARG A 187 4.86 -8.41 -0.21
C ARG A 187 4.91 -9.93 -0.01
N GLN A 188 4.48 -10.42 1.15
CA GLN A 188 4.45 -11.86 1.46
C GLN A 188 3.27 -12.59 0.80
N GLY A 189 2.11 -11.94 0.69
CA GLY A 189 0.91 -12.46 0.03
C GLY A 189 0.92 -12.29 -1.50
N GLY A 190 1.81 -11.43 -2.02
CA GLY A 190 2.15 -11.38 -3.42
C GLY A 190 2.68 -12.74 -3.88
N LYS A 191 2.02 -13.29 -4.91
CA LYS A 191 2.48 -14.45 -5.69
C LYS A 191 4.01 -14.49 -5.76
N LYS A 192 4.63 -15.61 -5.39
CA LYS A 192 6.08 -15.76 -5.50
C LYS A 192 6.45 -15.60 -6.98
N ALA A 193 7.67 -15.17 -7.29
CA ALA A 193 8.14 -14.99 -8.68
C ALA A 193 7.91 -16.21 -9.61
N GLY A 194 7.63 -17.42 -9.06
CA GLY A 194 7.25 -18.62 -9.82
C GLY A 194 5.77 -18.74 -10.21
N ASP A 195 4.87 -17.88 -9.71
CA ASP A 195 3.42 -17.93 -9.99
C ASP A 195 3.00 -16.92 -11.10
N PHE A 196 3.97 -16.19 -11.68
CA PHE A 196 3.77 -15.23 -12.77
C PHE A 196 3.89 -15.85 -14.17
N GLU A 197 4.12 -17.17 -14.29
CA GLU A 197 4.36 -17.82 -15.58
C GLU A 197 3.12 -17.85 -16.51
N GLU A 198 1.93 -17.46 -16.03
CA GLU A 198 0.67 -17.62 -16.79
C GLU A 198 -0.03 -16.30 -17.20
N TYR A 199 0.47 -15.12 -16.83
CA TYR A 199 -0.01 -13.84 -17.41
C TYR A 199 1.12 -13.06 -18.07
N ARG A 200 1.79 -13.74 -19.01
CA ARG A 200 2.71 -13.12 -19.96
C ARG A 200 1.87 -12.38 -21.00
N ASN A 201 1.53 -11.11 -20.76
CA ASN A 201 1.12 -10.25 -21.86
C ASN A 201 2.41 -9.80 -22.56
N PRO A 202 2.74 -10.32 -23.77
CA PRO A 202 3.98 -9.98 -24.47
C PRO A 202 4.11 -8.49 -24.79
N ASP A 203 3.01 -7.73 -24.69
CA ASP A 203 2.99 -6.29 -24.96
C ASP A 203 3.32 -5.42 -23.73
N TYR A 204 3.35 -5.97 -22.50
CA TYR A 204 3.61 -5.21 -21.26
C TYR A 204 4.47 -5.98 -20.24
N PRO A 205 5.82 -5.95 -20.31
CA PRO A 205 6.73 -6.63 -19.38
C PRO A 205 6.89 -5.94 -18.00
N PHE A 206 6.00 -5.00 -17.68
CA PHE A 206 6.27 -3.91 -16.73
C PHE A 206 6.45 -4.33 -15.25
N PHE A 207 5.74 -5.36 -14.79
CA PHE A 207 5.82 -5.78 -13.37
C PHE A 207 7.02 -6.70 -13.05
N GLU A 208 7.67 -7.32 -14.05
CA GLU A 208 8.86 -8.16 -13.81
C GLU A 208 10.11 -7.33 -13.48
N VAL A 209 10.21 -6.10 -14.01
CA VAL A 209 11.44 -5.29 -13.87
C VAL A 209 11.65 -4.79 -12.43
N LEU A 210 10.58 -4.59 -11.65
CA LEU A 210 10.70 -4.24 -10.23
C LEU A 210 11.04 -5.45 -9.33
N SER A 211 10.84 -6.68 -9.81
CA SER A 211 11.10 -7.92 -9.05
C SER A 211 12.50 -8.52 -9.25
N HIS A 212 13.31 -8.02 -10.19
CA HIS A 212 14.48 -8.75 -10.69
C HIS A 212 15.87 -8.29 -10.22
N ASN A 213 15.96 -7.44 -9.19
CA ASN A 213 17.28 -7.03 -8.64
C ASN A 213 17.73 -7.76 -7.35
N GLY A 214 17.05 -8.83 -6.93
CA GLY A 214 17.49 -9.68 -5.82
C GLY A 214 18.07 -11.02 -6.28
N THR A 215 19.37 -11.07 -6.56
CA THR A 215 20.24 -12.28 -6.59
C THR A 215 19.58 -13.63 -6.92
N ALA A 216 19.75 -14.11 -8.15
CA ALA A 216 19.47 -15.50 -8.50
C ALA A 216 20.32 -16.46 -7.64
N ILE A 217 19.70 -17.19 -6.72
CA ILE A 217 20.28 -18.40 -6.13
C ILE A 217 19.99 -19.56 -7.10
N PRO A 218 20.99 -20.15 -7.77
CA PRO A 218 20.77 -21.28 -8.65
C PRO A 218 20.57 -22.54 -7.79
N THR A 219 19.33 -22.84 -7.41
CA THR A 219 19.06 -24.14 -6.78
C THR A 219 18.83 -25.17 -7.88
N VAL A 220 19.93 -25.86 -8.21
CA VAL A 220 19.95 -27.11 -8.95
C VAL A 220 18.99 -28.11 -8.30
N ARG A 221 18.02 -28.63 -9.06
CA ARG A 221 17.42 -29.93 -8.76
C ARG A 221 17.22 -30.76 -10.03
N ARG A 222 18.07 -31.79 -10.14
CA ARG A 222 17.80 -33.02 -10.89
C ARG A 222 16.44 -33.59 -10.45
N LEU A 223 15.62 -34.07 -11.38
CA LEU A 223 15.38 -35.50 -11.63
C LEU A 223 14.26 -35.69 -12.68
N LEU A 224 14.65 -36.35 -13.77
CA LEU A 224 13.93 -37.38 -14.54
C LEU A 224 12.70 -37.01 -15.37
N GLY A 225 12.86 -37.17 -16.69
CA GLY A 225 11.75 -37.42 -17.61
C GLY A 225 12.18 -37.30 -19.07
N ARG A 226 12.56 -38.43 -19.68
CA ARG A 226 12.85 -38.59 -21.11
C ARG A 226 11.79 -37.90 -22.00
N VAL A 227 12.23 -37.06 -22.93
CA VAL A 227 11.73 -37.07 -24.31
C VAL A 227 12.93 -36.81 -25.24
N GLU A 228 13.39 -37.85 -25.91
CA GLU A 228 14.16 -37.72 -27.14
C GLU A 228 13.22 -37.21 -28.23
N VAL A 229 13.49 -36.03 -28.80
CA VAL A 229 13.24 -35.78 -30.22
C VAL A 229 14.41 -34.98 -30.77
N ALA A 230 15.15 -35.63 -31.67
CA ALA A 230 16.17 -35.01 -32.49
C ALA A 230 15.52 -34.05 -33.52
N CYS A 231 16.10 -32.86 -33.66
CA CYS A 231 16.15 -32.17 -34.94
C CYS A 231 17.44 -31.35 -35.01
N GLN A 232 18.48 -31.99 -35.56
CA GLN A 232 19.51 -31.26 -36.30
C GLN A 232 18.84 -30.65 -37.53
N LEU A 233 19.02 -29.35 -37.74
CA LEU A 233 19.14 -28.80 -39.09
C LEU A 233 20.03 -27.56 -39.04
N ASN A 234 21.30 -27.81 -39.36
CA ASN A 234 22.21 -26.84 -39.92
C ASN A 234 21.58 -26.17 -41.14
N MET A 235 21.63 -24.84 -41.21
CA MET A 235 21.78 -24.15 -42.49
C MET A 235 22.43 -22.77 -42.29
N ARG A 236 23.76 -22.76 -42.42
CA ARG A 236 24.53 -21.64 -42.98
C ARG A 236 24.27 -21.60 -44.48
N TRP A 237 23.99 -20.42 -45.04
CA TRP A 237 24.28 -19.87 -46.39
C TRP A 237 23.56 -18.50 -46.39
N ARG A 238 24.10 -17.33 -46.73
CA ARG A 238 25.35 -16.81 -47.26
C ARG A 238 25.64 -15.47 -46.60
#